data_AF-A0A7W0S9D3-F1
#
_entry.id   AF-A0A7W0S9D3-F1
#
_cell.length_a   1.000
_cell.length_b   1.000
_cell.length_c   1.000
_cell.angle_alpha   90.00
_cell.angle_beta   90.00
_cell.angle_gamma   90.00
#
_symmetry.space_group_name_H-M   'P 1'
#
loop_
_entity.id
_entity.type
_entity.pdbx_description
1 polymer ?
#
loop_
_entity_poly.entity_id
_entity_poly.type
_entity_poly.pdbx_seq_one_letter_code
_entity_poly.pdbx_strand_id
1 'polypeptide(L)' 'MKEETVTLFRPVGTKELTLIKVSGFNSFPPRLPEQPIFYPVLNEEYAAQIAR' A
#
# COMPACT_ATOMS: atom_id res chain seq x y z
N MET A 1 18.04 11.75 19.88
CA MET A 1 18.13 10.42 19.26
C MET A 1 17.27 10.44 18.01
N LYS A 2 17.76 10.05 16.84
CA LYS A 2 16.89 9.83 15.68
C LYS A 2 16.12 8.54 15.97
N GLU A 3 14.80 8.60 15.99
CA GLU A 3 13.99 7.38 16.08
C GLU A 3 14.28 6.52 14.85
N GLU A 4 14.57 5.24 15.09
CA GLU A 4 14.71 4.27 14.01
C GLU A 4 13.32 4.02 13.42
N THR A 5 13.18 4.23 12.12
CA THR A 5 11.93 4.00 11.39
C THR A 5 12.09 2.79 10.49
N VAL A 6 11.00 2.05 10.30
CA VAL A 6 10.96 0.90 9.40
C VAL A 6 10.01 1.23 8.26
N THR A 7 10.50 1.06 7.03
CA THR A 7 9.66 1.26 5.83
C THR A 7 8.77 0.04 5.63
N LEU A 8 7.47 0.28 5.40
CA LEU A 8 6.47 -0.74 5.15
C LEU A 8 5.85 -0.53 3.76
N PHE A 9 5.62 -1.64 3.04
CA PHE A 9 5.06 -1.65 1.70
C PHE A 9 3.64 -2.20 1.72
N ARG A 10 2.70 -1.44 1.18
CA ARG A 10 1.31 -1.87 0.99
C ARG A 10 1.11 -2.30 -0.47
N PRO A 11 0.79 -3.58 -0.75
CA PRO A 11 0.43 -4.01 -2.10
C PRO A 11 -0.90 -3.36 -2.50
N VAL A 12 -0.95 -2.82 -3.71
CA VAL A 12 -2.13 -2.15 -4.26
C VAL A 12 -2.32 -2.55 -5.72
N GLY A 13 -3.58 -2.74 -6.12
CA GLY A 13 -3.91 -3.02 -7.52
C GLY A 13 -3.79 -1.80 -8.42
N THR A 14 -3.85 -2.02 -9.73
CA THR A 14 -3.77 -0.93 -10.74
C THR A 14 -4.87 0.13 -10.56
N LYS A 15 -6.08 -0.28 -10.17
CA LYS A 15 -7.20 0.63 -9.89
C LYS A 15 -6.93 1.51 -8.66
N GLU A 16 -6.46 0.91 -7.56
CA GLU A 16 -6.10 1.64 -6.35
C GLU A 16 -4.92 2.58 -6.61
N LEU A 17 -3.89 2.13 -7.33
CA LEU A 17 -2.75 2.95 -7.71
C LEU A 17 -3.17 4.19 -8.52
N THR A 18 -4.17 4.05 -9.38
CA THR A 18 -4.72 5.19 -10.13
C THR A 18 -5.37 6.21 -9.20
N LEU A 19 -6.15 5.75 -8.20
CA LEU A 19 -6.77 6.64 -7.21
C LEU A 19 -5.72 7.34 -6.33
N ILE A 20 -4.66 6.62 -5.94
CA ILE A 20 -3.53 7.18 -5.19
C ILE A 20 -2.79 8.26 -6.02
N LYS A 21 -2.60 8.02 -7.32
CA LYS A 21 -2.01 9.03 -8.23
C LYS A 21 -2.86 10.29 -8.30
N VAL A 22 -4.18 10.14 -8.40
CA VAL A 22 -5.12 11.27 -8.42
C VAL A 22 -5.09 12.07 -7.11
N SER A 23 -4.83 11.42 -5.96
CA SER A 23 -4.63 12.11 -4.67
C SER A 23 -3.25 12.76 -4.50
N GLY A 24 -2.39 12.70 -5.52
CA GLY A 24 -1.02 13.19 -5.46
C GLY A 24 -0.13 12.36 -4.54
N PHE A 25 -0.41 11.06 -4.38
CA PHE A 25 0.29 10.15 -3.48
C PHE A 25 0.19 10.48 -1.99
N ASN A 26 -0.84 11.23 -1.58
CA ASN A 26 -1.03 11.64 -0.17
C ASN A 26 -2.00 10.73 0.61
N SER A 27 -2.75 9.85 -0.07
CA SER A 27 -3.74 9.01 0.58
C SER A 27 -4.04 7.73 -0.18
N PHE A 28 -4.45 6.70 0.57
CA PHE A 28 -5.03 5.47 0.04
C PHE A 28 -6.55 5.61 -0.06
N PRO A 29 -7.20 4.97 -1.05
CA PRO A 29 -8.65 4.93 -1.12
C PRO A 29 -9.26 4.15 0.07
N PRO A 30 -10.52 4.42 0.44
CA PRO A 30 -11.23 3.62 1.43
C PRO A 30 -11.31 2.15 1.02
N ARG A 31 -11.18 1.25 2.02
CA ARG A 31 -11.29 -0.20 1.81
C ARG A 31 -12.73 -0.57 1.47
N LEU A 32 -12.93 -1.44 0.48
CA LEU A 32 -14.23 -2.04 0.19
C LEU A 32 -14.56 -3.15 1.22
N PRO A 33 -15.83 -3.35 1.60
CA PRO A 33 -16.21 -4.36 2.59
C PRO A 33 -15.63 -5.76 2.32
N GLU A 34 -15.58 -6.17 1.05
CA GLU A 34 -15.09 -7.45 0.57
C GLU A 34 -13.56 -7.60 0.54
N GLN A 35 -12.80 -6.51 0.60
CA GLN A 35 -11.34 -6.58 0.56
C GLN A 35 -10.79 -7.22 1.85
N PRO A 36 -9.85 -8.17 1.76
CA PRO A 36 -9.25 -8.77 2.95
C PRO A 36 -8.49 -7.71 3.75
N ILE A 37 -8.41 -7.92 5.07
CA ILE A 37 -7.55 -7.11 5.93
C ILE A 37 -6.11 -7.52 5.65
N PHE A 38 -5.35 -6.63 5.01
CA PHE A 38 -3.95 -6.87 4.65
C PHE A 38 -3.01 -6.00 5.49
N TYR A 39 -1.96 -6.61 6.03
CA TYR A 39 -0.91 -5.92 6.78
C TYR A 39 0.26 -5.57 5.86
N PRO A 40 0.77 -4.32 5.87
CA PRO A 40 1.96 -3.96 5.11
C PRO A 40 3.15 -4.89 5.37
N VAL A 41 3.97 -5.13 4.35
CA VAL A 41 5.12 -6.04 4.40
C VAL A 41 6.44 -5.25 4.38
N LEU A 42 7.53 -5.91 4.76
CA LEU A 42 8.86 -5.29 4.85
C LEU A 42 9.67 -5.37 3.54
N ASN A 43 9.20 -6.15 2.57
CA ASN A 43 9.91 -6.42 1.32
C ASN A 43 9.13 -5.86 0.13
N GLU A 44 9.75 -4.94 -0.61
CA GLU A 44 9.14 -4.27 -1.76
C GLU A 44 8.84 -5.23 -2.92
N GLU A 45 9.80 -6.07 -3.29
CA GLU A 45 9.65 -7.04 -4.39
C GLU A 45 8.48 -7.99 -4.10
N TYR A 46 8.37 -8.46 -2.86
CA TYR A 46 7.27 -9.30 -2.42
C TYR A 46 5.93 -8.56 -2.45
N ALA A 47 5.89 -7.30 -2.02
CA ALA A 47 4.68 -6.47 -2.11
C ALA A 47 4.24 -6.31 -3.57
N ALA A 48 5.18 -6.10 -4.50
CA ALA A 48 4.88 -6.00 -5.92
C ALA A 48 4.35 -7.32 -6.50
N GLN A 49 4.90 -8.46 -6.06
CA GLN A 49 4.45 -9.80 -6.50
C GLN A 49 3.02 -10.13 -6.08
N ILE A 50 2.62 -9.73 -4.86
CA ILE A 50 1.29 -10.04 -4.32
C ILE A 50 0.24 -8.95 -4.60
N ALA A 51 0.63 -7.83 -5.22
CA ALA A 51 -0.29 -6.80 -5.67
C ALA A 51 -1.24 -7.34 -6.74
N ARG A 52 -2.54 -7.09 -6.59
CA ARG A 52 -3.61 -7.58 -7.47
C ARG A 52 -4.51 -6.42 -7.88
#